data_AF-A0A534ABA5-F1
#
_entry.id   AF-A0A534ABA5-F1
#
_cell.length_a   1.000
_cell.length_b   1.000
_cell.length_c   1.000
_cell.angle_alpha   90.00
_cell.angle_beta   90.00
_cell.angle_gamma   90.00
#
_symmetry.space_group_name_H-M   'P 1'
#
loop_
_entity.id
_entity.type
_entity.pdbx_description
1 polymer ?
#
loop_
_entity_poly.entity_id
_entity_poly.type
_entity_poly.pdbx_seq_one_letter_code
_entity_poly.pdbx_strand_id
1 'polypeptide(L)'
;EIRRRVRIVNLEAPRALLAQGQSVLLVAAHQCNWEWMLLALSLELGYPLDAAYKPLVDNWAEREMKKVRTRFGSRLVPAKDLLADIIKRRDVVRAVAMVAVQEPTTSEHKYWTRFLNRDTAFYLGAEELARVTRLPVFFIAMRRTARGYYEMHFEPLASAAQPLPAGALTERYARRVEEQIRSAPSDWPWSHKRWKLKRSLYQNRGRSEA
;
A
#
# COMPACT_ATOMS: atom_id res chain seq x y z
N GLU A 1 -24.49 -3.34 -2.12
CA GLU A 1 -23.76 -3.45 -3.41
C GLU A 1 -22.28 -3.81 -3.28
N ILE A 2 -21.46 -3.06 -2.53
CA ILE A 2 -20.00 -3.37 -2.42
C ILE A 2 -19.75 -4.79 -1.89
N ARG A 3 -20.41 -5.18 -0.78
CA ARG A 3 -20.34 -6.54 -0.23
C ARG A 3 -20.70 -7.66 -1.22
N ARG A 4 -21.55 -7.37 -2.20
CA ARG A 4 -21.99 -8.32 -3.23
C ARG A 4 -20.92 -8.54 -4.32
N ARG A 5 -20.04 -7.56 -4.51
CA ARG A 5 -19.13 -7.47 -5.65
C ARG A 5 -17.66 -7.54 -5.25
N VAL A 6 -17.33 -7.34 -3.99
CA VAL A 6 -15.99 -7.55 -3.46
C VAL A 6 -16.07 -8.58 -2.37
N ARG A 7 -15.51 -9.74 -2.65
CA ARG A 7 -15.30 -10.79 -1.65
C ARG A 7 -13.92 -10.59 -1.03
N ILE A 8 -13.85 -10.65 0.29
CA ILE A 8 -12.58 -10.58 1.02
C ILE A 8 -12.16 -11.99 1.41
N VAL A 9 -10.88 -12.31 1.19
CA VAL A 9 -10.28 -13.62 1.45
C VAL A 9 -9.09 -13.41 2.38
N ASN A 10 -8.98 -14.23 3.43
CA ASN A 10 -7.93 -14.22 4.45
C ASN A 10 -7.87 -12.94 5.31
N LEU A 11 -9.00 -12.28 5.55
CA LEU A 11 -9.09 -11.13 6.47
C LEU A 11 -8.86 -11.51 7.95
N GLU A 12 -8.92 -12.79 8.24
CA GLU A 12 -8.89 -13.39 9.57
C GLU A 12 -7.55 -13.12 10.25
N ALA A 13 -6.44 -13.21 9.52
CA ALA A 13 -5.11 -12.97 10.06
C ALA A 13 -4.90 -11.50 10.53
N PRO A 14 -5.12 -10.47 9.69
CA PRO A 14 -5.03 -9.08 10.17
C PRO A 14 -6.11 -8.76 11.21
N ARG A 15 -7.33 -9.32 11.12
CA ARG A 15 -8.38 -9.10 12.11
C ARG A 15 -8.03 -9.71 13.47
N ALA A 16 -7.38 -10.87 13.51
CA ALA A 16 -6.92 -11.49 14.75
C ALA A 16 -5.88 -10.62 15.48
N LEU A 17 -4.95 -10.02 14.73
CA LEU A 17 -3.97 -9.08 15.30
C LEU A 17 -4.66 -7.84 15.87
N LEU A 18 -5.63 -7.30 15.16
CA LEU A 18 -6.45 -6.17 15.65
C LEU A 18 -7.23 -6.54 16.92
N ALA A 19 -7.77 -7.76 17.00
CA ALA A 19 -8.44 -8.25 18.20
C ALA A 19 -7.49 -8.38 19.41
N GLN A 20 -6.21 -8.61 19.16
CA GLN A 20 -5.16 -8.65 20.19
C GLN A 20 -4.62 -7.26 20.58
N GLY A 21 -5.23 -6.19 20.08
CA GLY A 21 -4.78 -4.82 20.34
C GLY A 21 -3.61 -4.37 19.47
N GLN A 22 -3.27 -5.13 18.43
CA GLN A 22 -2.17 -4.80 17.54
C GLN A 22 -2.66 -4.20 16.23
N SER A 23 -2.28 -2.94 15.98
CA SER A 23 -2.53 -2.31 14.68
C SER A 23 -1.78 -3.02 13.55
N VAL A 24 -2.25 -2.88 12.31
CA VAL A 24 -1.64 -3.54 11.13
C VAL A 24 -1.39 -2.53 10.01
N LEU A 25 -0.31 -2.73 9.26
CA LEU A 25 -0.03 -1.98 8.03
C LEU A 25 -0.47 -2.81 6.82
N LEU A 26 -1.28 -2.21 5.95
CA LEU A 26 -1.81 -2.82 4.75
C LEU A 26 -1.25 -2.09 3.54
N VAL A 27 -0.62 -2.82 2.62
CA VAL A 27 -0.04 -2.25 1.40
C VAL A 27 -0.68 -2.88 0.17
N ALA A 28 -0.99 -2.07 -0.83
CA ALA A 28 -1.64 -2.53 -2.05
C ALA A 28 -1.02 -1.86 -3.29
N ALA A 29 -1.38 -2.34 -4.47
CA ALA A 29 -1.04 -1.71 -5.74
C ALA A 29 -2.29 -1.16 -6.44
N HIS A 30 -2.09 -0.24 -7.39
CA HIS A 30 -3.15 0.23 -8.27
C HIS A 30 -3.45 -0.88 -9.29
N GLN A 31 -4.26 -1.87 -8.93
CA GLN A 31 -4.67 -2.97 -9.81
C GLN A 31 -6.20 -2.99 -9.93
N CYS A 32 -6.70 -3.21 -11.14
CA CYS A 32 -8.11 -3.23 -11.50
C CYS A 32 -8.89 -2.05 -10.89
N ASN A 33 -9.90 -2.33 -10.06
CA ASN A 33 -10.67 -1.31 -9.34
C ASN A 33 -10.23 -1.26 -7.87
N TRP A 34 -9.05 -0.72 -7.63
CA TRP A 34 -8.46 -0.61 -6.29
C TRP A 34 -9.26 0.33 -5.36
N GLU A 35 -10.05 1.28 -5.90
CA GLU A 35 -10.88 2.18 -5.08
C GLU A 35 -11.91 1.43 -4.24
N TRP A 36 -12.33 0.25 -4.70
CA TRP A 36 -13.27 -0.58 -3.95
C TRP A 36 -12.64 -1.28 -2.76
N MET A 37 -11.30 -1.41 -2.70
CA MET A 37 -10.61 -2.04 -1.57
C MET A 37 -10.87 -1.28 -0.28
N LEU A 38 -10.69 0.05 -0.29
CA LEU A 38 -10.90 0.88 0.90
C LEU A 38 -12.35 0.77 1.39
N LEU A 39 -13.32 0.88 0.48
CA LEU A 39 -14.74 0.85 0.82
C LEU A 39 -15.19 -0.53 1.31
N ALA A 40 -14.74 -1.60 0.67
CA ALA A 40 -15.04 -2.97 1.09
C ALA A 40 -14.41 -3.26 2.46
N LEU A 41 -13.16 -2.86 2.66
CA LEU A 41 -12.48 -3.06 3.92
C LEU A 41 -13.14 -2.25 5.06
N SER A 42 -13.56 -1.01 4.82
CA SER A 42 -14.32 -0.23 5.81
C SER A 42 -15.62 -0.91 6.25
N LEU A 43 -16.27 -1.67 5.37
CA LEU A 43 -17.53 -2.36 5.67
C LEU A 43 -17.35 -3.68 6.42
N GLU A 44 -16.19 -4.31 6.29
CA GLU A 44 -15.95 -5.69 6.74
C GLU A 44 -14.91 -5.79 7.86
N LEU A 45 -13.97 -4.84 7.99
CA LEU A 45 -12.84 -4.97 8.92
C LEU A 45 -13.30 -5.10 10.38
N GLY A 46 -14.29 -4.30 10.77
CA GLY A 46 -14.76 -4.21 12.16
C GLY A 46 -13.88 -3.35 13.08
N TYR A 47 -12.85 -2.71 12.53
CA TYR A 47 -11.92 -1.82 13.24
C TYR A 47 -11.76 -0.50 12.48
N PRO A 48 -11.27 0.57 13.14
CA PRO A 48 -10.93 1.80 12.44
C PRO A 48 -9.93 1.55 11.30
N LEU A 49 -10.11 2.30 10.21
CA LEU A 49 -9.28 2.17 9.01
C LEU A 49 -8.81 3.54 8.57
N ASP A 50 -7.49 3.70 8.52
CA ASP A 50 -6.83 4.89 8.02
C ASP A 50 -6.25 4.61 6.64
N ALA A 51 -6.36 5.54 5.70
CA ALA A 51 -5.77 5.41 4.39
C ALA A 51 -4.87 6.61 4.07
N ALA A 52 -3.63 6.30 3.70
CA ALA A 52 -2.69 7.27 3.18
C ALA A 52 -3.22 7.85 1.87
N TYR A 53 -3.16 9.18 1.73
CA TYR A 53 -3.51 9.82 0.46
C TYR A 53 -2.65 11.06 0.17
N LYS A 54 -2.66 11.50 -1.08
CA LYS A 54 -2.08 12.78 -1.48
C LYS A 54 -3.23 13.79 -1.65
N PRO A 55 -3.23 14.91 -0.91
CA PRO A 55 -4.19 15.98 -1.13
C PRO A 55 -4.22 16.43 -2.59
N LEU A 56 -5.43 16.59 -3.13
CA LEU A 56 -5.65 17.13 -4.47
C LEU A 56 -5.52 18.65 -4.45
N VAL A 57 -5.06 19.21 -5.57
CA VAL A 57 -4.89 20.67 -5.72
C VAL A 57 -6.24 21.36 -5.88
N ASP A 58 -7.18 20.71 -6.57
CA ASP A 58 -8.52 21.23 -6.78
C ASP A 58 -9.43 20.94 -5.57
N ASN A 59 -10.04 21.99 -5.02
CA ASN A 59 -10.84 21.91 -3.80
C ASN A 59 -12.14 21.12 -3.99
N TRP A 60 -12.76 21.19 -5.17
CA TRP A 60 -13.97 20.45 -5.47
C TRP A 60 -13.66 18.95 -5.53
N ALA A 61 -12.61 18.58 -6.26
CA ALA A 61 -12.17 17.19 -6.40
C ALA A 61 -11.72 16.60 -5.05
N GLU A 62 -10.98 17.37 -4.24
CA GLU A 62 -10.57 16.97 -2.89
C GLU A 62 -11.80 16.64 -2.02
N ARG A 63 -12.82 17.50 -2.04
CA ARG A 63 -14.06 17.31 -1.28
C ARG A 63 -14.81 16.06 -1.74
N GLU A 64 -15.01 15.88 -3.04
CA GLU A 64 -15.75 14.73 -3.56
C GLU A 64 -14.98 13.41 -3.34
N MET A 65 -13.66 13.39 -3.55
CA MET A 65 -12.82 12.23 -3.26
C MET A 65 -12.92 11.84 -1.79
N LYS A 66 -12.81 12.81 -0.87
CA LYS A 66 -12.97 12.58 0.57
C LYS A 66 -14.34 11.99 0.87
N LYS A 67 -15.41 12.63 0.40
CA LYS A 67 -16.80 12.18 0.60
C LYS A 67 -17.01 10.73 0.18
N VAL A 68 -16.47 10.33 -0.97
CA VAL A 68 -16.58 8.96 -1.47
C VAL A 68 -15.78 7.99 -0.59
N ARG A 69 -14.50 8.28 -0.35
CA ARG A 69 -13.59 7.37 0.33
C ARG A 69 -13.88 7.21 1.82
N THR A 70 -14.42 8.24 2.48
CA THR A 70 -14.78 8.21 3.91
C THR A 70 -16.23 7.79 4.16
N ARG A 71 -17.00 7.44 3.11
CA ARG A 71 -18.43 7.11 3.19
C ARG A 71 -18.78 6.06 4.26
N PHE A 72 -17.87 5.13 4.53
CA PHE A 72 -18.07 4.05 5.52
C PHE A 72 -17.14 4.19 6.75
N GLY A 73 -16.72 5.42 7.07
CA GLY A 73 -16.00 5.72 8.31
C GLY A 73 -14.48 5.59 8.24
N SER A 74 -13.89 5.36 7.05
CA SER A 74 -12.43 5.46 6.91
C SER A 74 -11.94 6.88 7.18
N ARG A 75 -10.70 7.02 7.68
CA ARG A 75 -10.02 8.31 7.77
C ARG A 75 -8.96 8.43 6.69
N LEU A 76 -8.99 9.52 5.93
CA LEU A 76 -7.90 9.85 5.02
C LEU A 76 -6.84 10.68 5.74
N VAL A 77 -5.58 10.22 5.71
CA VAL A 77 -4.45 10.89 6.33
C VAL A 77 -3.44 11.27 5.24
N PRO A 78 -3.03 12.55 5.11
CA PRO A 78 -2.02 12.92 4.12
C PRO A 78 -0.75 12.11 4.32
N ALA A 79 -0.19 11.57 3.24
CA ALA A 79 0.96 10.64 3.31
C ALA A 79 2.18 11.23 4.03
N LYS A 80 2.38 12.55 3.93
CA LYS A 80 3.44 13.30 4.62
C LYS A 80 3.27 13.34 6.16
N ASP A 81 2.03 13.25 6.63
CA ASP A 81 1.68 13.36 8.07
C ASP A 81 1.44 11.99 8.70
N LEU A 82 1.48 10.92 7.88
CA LEU A 82 1.03 9.58 8.26
C LEU A 82 1.84 8.99 9.42
N LEU A 83 3.17 9.09 9.39
CA LEU A 83 4.01 8.58 10.47
C LEU A 83 3.71 9.29 11.79
N ALA A 84 3.59 10.62 11.77
CA ALA A 84 3.27 11.41 12.94
C ALA A 84 1.88 11.08 13.50
N ASP A 85 0.87 10.89 12.64
CA ASP A 85 -0.47 10.45 13.03
C ASP A 85 -0.46 9.06 13.68
N ILE A 86 0.31 8.11 13.12
CA ILE A 86 0.45 6.76 13.71
C ILE A 86 1.03 6.84 15.11
N ILE A 87 2.14 7.57 15.29
CA ILE A 87 2.80 7.74 16.60
C ILE A 87 1.87 8.42 17.61
N LYS A 88 1.21 9.52 17.20
CA LYS A 88 0.32 10.32 18.06
C LYS A 88 -0.88 9.51 18.53
N ARG A 89 -1.39 8.60 17.71
CA ARG A 89 -2.56 7.78 18.01
C ARG A 89 -2.20 6.31 18.22
N ARG A 90 -1.00 5.99 18.70
CA ARG A 90 -0.55 4.60 18.85
C ARG A 90 -1.48 3.73 19.70
N ASP A 91 -2.23 4.35 20.63
CA ASP A 91 -3.19 3.66 21.51
C ASP A 91 -4.51 3.31 20.82
N VAL A 92 -4.74 3.81 19.60
CA VAL A 92 -5.91 3.46 18.78
C VAL A 92 -5.57 2.28 17.88
N VAL A 93 -6.10 1.11 18.21
CA VAL A 93 -5.97 -0.12 17.43
C VAL A 93 -6.71 0.02 16.10
N ARG A 94 -5.98 -0.08 14.99
CA ARG A 94 -6.52 0.17 13.65
C ARG A 94 -5.70 -0.46 12.54
N ALA A 95 -6.31 -0.57 11.36
CA ALA A 95 -5.56 -0.80 10.14
C ALA A 95 -5.12 0.53 9.52
N VAL A 96 -3.90 0.57 9.01
CA VAL A 96 -3.38 1.69 8.22
C VAL A 96 -3.09 1.17 6.82
N ALA A 97 -3.73 1.72 5.80
CA ALA A 97 -3.65 1.28 4.43
C ALA A 97 -2.91 2.28 3.54
N MET A 98 -2.14 1.78 2.58
CA MET A 98 -1.52 2.61 1.54
C MET A 98 -1.36 1.88 0.21
N VAL A 99 -1.40 2.64 -0.88
CA VAL A 99 -1.09 2.13 -2.22
C VAL A 99 0.31 2.60 -2.62
N ALA A 100 1.29 1.70 -2.65
CA ALA A 100 2.71 2.04 -2.58
C ALA A 100 3.50 1.84 -3.89
N VAL A 101 2.81 1.75 -5.04
CA VAL A 101 3.42 1.35 -6.33
C VAL A 101 3.86 2.52 -7.23
N GLN A 102 3.61 3.77 -6.80
CA GLN A 102 4.02 4.93 -7.58
C GLN A 102 5.54 5.07 -7.65
N GLU A 103 6.04 5.63 -8.75
CA GLU A 103 7.47 5.90 -8.92
C GLU A 103 7.94 7.07 -8.04
N PRO A 104 9.09 6.94 -7.34
CA PRO A 104 9.61 7.97 -6.45
C PRO A 104 10.31 9.12 -7.16
N THR A 105 9.57 9.93 -7.92
CA THR A 105 10.18 11.04 -8.67
C THR A 105 10.69 12.17 -7.78
N THR A 106 10.08 12.36 -6.60
CA THR A 106 10.38 13.47 -5.68
C THR A 106 11.16 13.08 -4.43
N SER A 107 11.46 11.79 -4.23
CA SER A 107 12.22 11.35 -3.06
C SER A 107 13.70 11.20 -3.40
N GLU A 108 14.57 11.60 -2.49
CA GLU A 108 16.02 11.34 -2.60
C GLU A 108 16.36 9.89 -2.20
N HIS A 109 15.56 9.30 -1.31
CA HIS A 109 15.74 7.93 -0.83
C HIS A 109 14.84 6.97 -1.61
N LYS A 110 15.47 6.17 -2.47
CA LYS A 110 14.79 5.25 -3.38
C LYS A 110 15.36 3.85 -3.25
N TYR A 111 14.47 2.86 -3.32
CA TYR A 111 14.90 1.47 -3.47
C TYR A 111 14.91 1.08 -4.94
N TRP A 112 16.10 0.82 -5.49
CA TRP A 112 16.26 0.38 -6.88
C TRP A 112 16.15 -1.14 -7.00
N THR A 113 15.35 -1.61 -7.95
CA THR A 113 15.20 -3.03 -8.25
C THR A 113 14.75 -3.24 -9.71
N ARG A 114 14.70 -4.49 -10.15
CA ARG A 114 14.15 -4.86 -11.45
C ARG A 114 12.66 -5.18 -11.33
N PHE A 115 11.81 -4.50 -12.09
CA PHE A 115 10.36 -4.68 -12.05
C PHE A 115 9.80 -4.75 -13.47
N LEU A 116 9.10 -5.85 -13.77
CA LEU A 116 8.70 -6.29 -15.10
C LEU A 116 9.87 -6.25 -16.08
N ASN A 117 10.96 -6.90 -15.67
CA ASN A 117 12.22 -7.00 -16.39
C ASN A 117 12.96 -5.68 -16.69
N ARG A 118 12.55 -4.57 -16.08
CA ARG A 118 13.15 -3.24 -16.29
C ARG A 118 13.60 -2.63 -14.97
N ASP A 119 14.75 -1.97 -14.96
CA ASP A 119 15.20 -1.22 -13.79
C ASP A 119 14.23 -0.10 -13.46
N THR A 120 13.90 0.02 -12.19
CA THR A 120 13.10 1.12 -11.65
C THR A 120 13.37 1.31 -10.16
N ALA A 121 12.74 2.32 -9.58
CA ALA A 121 12.79 2.55 -8.15
C ALA A 121 11.39 2.56 -7.51
N PHE A 122 11.35 2.28 -6.22
CA PHE A 122 10.16 2.32 -5.36
C PHE A 122 10.38 3.29 -4.20
N TYR A 123 9.29 3.89 -3.71
CA TYR A 123 9.29 4.62 -2.45
C TYR A 123 9.55 3.66 -1.28
N LEU A 124 10.33 4.11 -0.29
CA LEU A 124 10.60 3.37 0.95
C LEU A 124 9.54 3.59 2.05
N GLY A 125 8.52 4.41 1.82
CA GLY A 125 7.61 4.86 2.87
C GLY A 125 6.91 3.73 3.66
N ALA A 126 6.49 2.66 2.99
CA ALA A 126 5.91 1.49 3.68
C ALA A 126 6.92 0.79 4.60
N GLU A 127 8.17 0.69 4.17
CA GLU A 127 9.26 0.10 4.92
C GLU A 127 9.69 0.96 6.10
N GLU A 128 9.78 2.27 5.91
CA GLU A 128 10.08 3.21 6.98
C GLU A 128 8.99 3.19 8.05
N LEU A 129 7.72 3.19 7.64
CA LEU A 129 6.59 3.04 8.55
C LEU A 129 6.69 1.72 9.32
N ALA A 130 6.84 0.59 8.63
CA ALA A 130 6.94 -0.72 9.27
C ALA A 130 8.10 -0.80 10.27
N ARG A 131 9.27 -0.23 9.92
CA ARG A 131 10.46 -0.23 10.78
C ARG A 131 10.26 0.60 12.05
N VAL A 132 9.70 1.81 11.92
CA VAL A 132 9.50 2.71 13.08
C VAL A 132 8.36 2.23 13.96
N THR A 133 7.25 1.82 13.35
CA THR A 133 6.02 1.45 14.08
C THR A 133 6.00 0.00 14.54
N ARG A 134 6.90 -0.84 13.99
CA ARG A 134 7.01 -2.28 14.24
C ARG A 134 5.73 -3.07 13.94
N LEU A 135 4.82 -2.50 13.15
CA LEU A 135 3.56 -3.14 12.80
C LEU A 135 3.79 -4.31 11.84
N PRO A 136 3.00 -5.39 11.96
CA PRO A 136 2.94 -6.43 10.95
C PRO A 136 2.39 -5.86 9.65
N VAL A 137 2.89 -6.35 8.53
CA VAL A 137 2.59 -5.83 7.19
C VAL A 137 1.92 -6.91 6.36
N PHE A 138 0.79 -6.56 5.73
CA PHE A 138 0.08 -7.41 4.78
C PHE A 138 0.01 -6.75 3.41
N PHE A 139 0.24 -7.52 2.35
CA PHE A 139 -0.14 -7.15 0.99
C PHE A 139 -1.62 -7.44 0.78
N ILE A 140 -2.30 -6.52 0.11
CA ILE A 140 -3.65 -6.73 -0.41
C ILE A 140 -3.53 -6.96 -1.91
N ALA A 141 -3.78 -8.20 -2.32
CA ALA A 141 -3.89 -8.55 -3.73
C ALA A 141 -5.35 -8.40 -4.19
N MET A 142 -5.58 -7.58 -5.22
CA MET A 142 -6.89 -7.33 -5.80
C MET A 142 -6.99 -7.99 -7.18
N ARG A 143 -7.99 -8.86 -7.35
CA ARG A 143 -8.21 -9.63 -8.59
C ARG A 143 -9.62 -9.41 -9.10
N ARG A 144 -9.79 -9.26 -10.41
CA ARG A 144 -11.10 -9.25 -11.07
C ARG A 144 -11.53 -10.68 -11.36
N THR A 145 -12.67 -11.11 -10.83
CA THR A 145 -13.22 -12.47 -11.07
C THR A 145 -14.28 -12.49 -12.18
N ALA A 146 -14.98 -11.38 -12.36
CA ALA A 146 -15.91 -11.15 -13.46
C ALA A 146 -16.09 -9.63 -13.69
N ARG A 147 -16.86 -9.24 -14.71
CA ARG A 147 -17.14 -7.83 -14.97
C ARG A 147 -17.82 -7.17 -13.75
N GLY A 148 -17.06 -6.32 -13.05
CA GLY A 148 -17.53 -5.61 -11.87
C GLY A 148 -17.57 -6.45 -10.58
N TYR A 149 -16.92 -7.62 -10.56
CA TYR A 149 -16.74 -8.46 -9.38
C TYR A 149 -15.25 -8.71 -9.13
N TYR A 150 -14.88 -8.70 -7.86
CA TYR A 150 -13.50 -8.72 -7.42
C TYR A 150 -13.30 -9.57 -6.17
N GLU A 151 -12.08 -10.05 -6.00
CA GLU A 151 -11.59 -10.64 -4.76
C GLU A 151 -10.41 -9.87 -4.22
N MET A 152 -10.41 -9.69 -2.90
CA MET A 152 -9.36 -9.01 -2.13
C MET A 152 -8.70 -10.01 -1.19
N HIS A 153 -7.48 -10.43 -1.52
CA HIS A 153 -6.71 -11.43 -0.80
C HIS A 153 -5.66 -10.76 0.09
N PHE A 154 -5.62 -11.14 1.36
CA PHE A 154 -4.60 -10.67 2.30
C PHE A 154 -3.46 -11.67 2.40
N GLU A 155 -2.24 -11.18 2.17
CA GLU A 155 -1.01 -11.98 2.17
C GLU A 155 0.00 -11.37 3.14
N PRO A 156 0.59 -12.13 4.08
CA PRO A 156 1.61 -11.60 4.97
C PRO A 156 2.87 -11.20 4.20
N LEU A 157 3.38 -9.99 4.48
CA LEU A 157 4.62 -9.45 3.90
C LEU A 157 5.76 -9.39 4.91
N ALA A 158 5.45 -9.02 6.16
CA ALA A 158 6.38 -9.02 7.28
C ALA A 158 5.65 -9.20 8.61
N SER A 159 6.27 -9.92 9.54
CA SER A 159 5.78 -10.02 10.91
C SER A 159 6.11 -8.75 11.70
N ALA A 160 5.43 -8.57 12.83
CA ALA A 160 5.71 -7.47 13.75
C ALA A 160 7.17 -7.50 14.20
N ALA A 161 7.81 -6.32 14.24
CA ALA A 161 9.22 -6.15 14.61
C ALA A 161 10.22 -7.09 13.89
N GLN A 162 9.87 -7.63 12.71
CA GLN A 162 10.77 -8.51 11.97
C GLN A 162 12.07 -7.76 11.62
N PRO A 163 13.25 -8.27 12.00
CA PRO A 163 14.50 -7.70 11.54
C PRO A 163 14.63 -7.96 10.04
N LEU A 164 14.55 -6.90 9.24
CA LEU A 164 14.68 -6.95 7.80
C LEU A 164 15.84 -6.05 7.36
N PRO A 165 16.71 -6.52 6.44
CA PRO A 165 17.68 -5.65 5.80
C PRO A 165 16.98 -4.48 5.11
N ALA A 166 17.68 -3.35 4.98
CA ALA A 166 17.18 -2.20 4.24
C ALA A 166 16.79 -2.60 2.81
N GLY A 167 15.58 -2.23 2.39
CA GLY A 167 14.99 -2.55 1.10
C GLY A 167 14.27 -3.90 1.02
N ALA A 168 14.44 -4.79 2.01
CA ALA A 168 13.90 -6.15 1.90
C ALA A 168 12.36 -6.20 1.91
N LEU A 169 11.70 -5.35 2.70
CA LEU A 169 10.22 -5.27 2.64
C LEU A 169 9.76 -4.71 1.30
N THR A 170 10.45 -3.68 0.82
CA THR A 170 10.14 -3.04 -0.46
C THR A 170 10.32 -4.01 -1.63
N GLU A 171 11.36 -4.84 -1.60
CA GLU A 171 11.60 -5.90 -2.59
C GLU A 171 10.49 -6.95 -2.57
N ARG A 172 10.12 -7.47 -1.38
CA ARG A 172 9.00 -8.42 -1.24
C ARG A 172 7.71 -7.84 -1.81
N TYR A 173 7.41 -6.58 -1.46
CA TYR A 173 6.27 -5.86 -2.01
C TYR A 173 6.34 -5.78 -3.55
N ALA A 174 7.48 -5.36 -4.11
CA ALA A 174 7.65 -5.26 -5.56
C ALA A 174 7.42 -6.61 -6.27
N ARG A 175 7.88 -7.73 -5.70
CA ARG A 175 7.62 -9.07 -6.24
C ARG A 175 6.14 -9.44 -6.21
N ARG A 176 5.43 -9.18 -5.11
CA ARG A 176 3.99 -9.42 -5.02
C ARG A 176 3.18 -8.62 -6.03
N VAL A 177 3.55 -7.36 -6.23
CA VAL A 177 2.94 -6.53 -7.28
C VAL A 177 3.23 -7.11 -8.67
N GLU A 178 4.47 -7.53 -8.92
CA GLU A 178 4.87 -8.09 -10.21
C GLU A 178 4.11 -9.41 -10.52
N GLU A 179 3.97 -10.28 -9.54
CA GLU A 179 3.15 -11.51 -9.61
C GLU A 179 1.70 -11.18 -9.93
N GLN A 180 1.10 -10.22 -9.22
CA GLN A 180 -0.28 -9.79 -9.47
C GLN A 180 -0.46 -9.26 -10.90
N ILE A 181 0.45 -8.41 -11.39
CA ILE A 181 0.40 -7.89 -12.76
C ILE A 181 0.53 -9.03 -13.77
N ARG A 182 1.47 -9.96 -13.57
CA ARG A 182 1.63 -11.12 -14.46
C ARG A 182 0.38 -11.99 -14.53
N SER A 183 -0.34 -12.14 -13.42
CA SER A 183 -1.58 -12.93 -13.37
C SER A 183 -2.74 -12.30 -14.14
N ALA A 184 -2.78 -10.97 -14.23
CA ALA A 184 -3.81 -10.23 -14.97
C ALA A 184 -3.23 -8.93 -15.53
N PRO A 185 -2.48 -8.97 -16.65
CA PRO A 185 -1.77 -7.80 -17.17
C PRO A 185 -2.74 -6.68 -17.58
N SER A 186 -3.91 -7.03 -18.13
CA SER A 186 -4.94 -6.08 -18.57
C SER A 186 -5.57 -5.28 -17.41
N ASP A 187 -5.41 -5.74 -16.17
CA ASP A 187 -5.93 -5.07 -14.98
C ASP A 187 -4.98 -4.01 -14.43
N TRP A 188 -3.73 -3.96 -14.90
CA TRP A 188 -2.79 -2.93 -14.51
C TRP A 188 -3.06 -1.61 -15.27
N PRO A 189 -3.08 -0.45 -14.60
CA PRO A 189 -3.27 0.84 -15.25
C PRO A 189 -2.01 1.28 -16.02
N TRP A 190 -1.83 0.72 -17.22
CA TRP A 190 -0.69 0.99 -18.12
C TRP A 190 -0.54 2.45 -18.56
N SER A 191 -1.55 3.29 -18.35
CA SER A 191 -1.47 4.74 -18.56
C SER A 191 -0.46 5.42 -17.61
N HIS A 192 -0.15 4.80 -16.47
CA HIS A 192 0.88 5.32 -15.57
C HIS A 192 2.28 5.10 -16.16
N LYS A 193 3.02 6.20 -16.35
CA LYS A 193 4.43 6.19 -16.76
C LYS A 193 5.33 5.71 -15.60
N ARG A 194 5.34 4.40 -15.33
CA ARG A 194 6.02 3.76 -14.19
C ARG A 194 7.56 3.76 -14.26
N TRP A 195 8.14 3.86 -15.45
CA TRP A 195 9.59 3.79 -15.72
C TRP A 195 10.13 5.11 -16.30
N LYS A 196 9.95 6.25 -15.62
CA LYS A 196 10.58 7.52 -16.05
C LYS A 196 11.98 7.67 -15.47
N LEU A 197 12.20 7.19 -14.25
CA LEU A 197 13.48 7.21 -13.59
C LEU A 197 14.43 6.25 -14.31
N LYS A 198 15.61 6.77 -14.64
CA LYS A 198 16.72 5.99 -15.15
C LYS A 198 17.77 5.87 -14.06
N ARG A 199 18.28 4.66 -13.84
CA ARG A 199 19.38 4.43 -12.90
C ARG A 199 20.61 5.13 -13.44
N SER A 200 21.13 6.12 -12.74
CA SER A 200 22.38 6.77 -13.14
C SER A 200 23.53 5.76 -12.97
N LEU A 201 24.34 5.57 -14.02
CA LEU A 201 25.53 4.72 -13.98
C LEU A 201 26.57 5.20 -12.96
N TYR A 202 26.52 6.48 -12.56
CA TYR A 202 27.50 7.12 -11.69
C TYR A 202 27.11 7.18 -10.21
N GLN A 203 25.86 6.85 -9.84
CA GLN A 203 25.39 6.95 -8.44
C GLN A 203 25.91 5.83 -7.52
N ASN A 204 26.46 4.75 -8.07
CA ASN A 204 26.98 3.62 -7.29
C ASN A 204 28.48 3.70 -6.94
N ARG A 205 29.22 4.73 -7.39
CA ARG A 205 30.68 4.84 -7.16
C ARG A 205 31.08 5.55 -5.87
N GLY A 206 30.14 5.95 -5.00
CA GLY A 206 30.44 6.78 -3.82
C GLY A 206 30.16 6.13 -2.46
N ARG A 207 29.92 4.82 -2.37
CA ARG A 207 29.58 4.15 -1.09
C ARG A 207 30.28 2.80 -0.85
N SER A 208 31.33 2.49 -1.59
CA SER A 208 32.36 1.55 -1.13
C SER A 208 33.59 2.39 -0.79
N GLU A 209 34.12 2.24 0.42
CA GLU A 209 35.24 3.01 1.00
C GLU A 209 34.82 4.27 1.77
N ALA A 210 34.27 4.05 2.96
CA ALA A 210 34.57 4.81 4.18
C ALA A 210 34.23 3.95 5.40
#